data_AF-A0AB73I9U5-F1
#
_entry.id   AF-A0AB73I9U5-F1
#
_cell.length_a   1.000
_cell.length_b   1.000
_cell.length_c   1.000
_cell.angle_alpha   90.00
_cell.angle_beta   90.00
_cell.angle_gamma   90.00
#
_symmetry.space_group_name_H-M   'P 1'
#
loop_
_entity.id
_entity.type
_entity.pdbx_description
1 polymer ?
#
loop_
_entity_poly.entity_id
_entity_poly.type
_entity_poly.pdbx_seq_one_letter_code
_entity_poly.pdbx_strand_id
1 'polypeptide(L)' 'MNDMSTTGGAHERSGAKSSMSHGEVQKVDAAAGKLTIRHGPLENLGMGPMTMVF' A
#
# COMPACT_ATOMS: atom_id res chain seq x y z
N MET A 1 -37.77 -12.47 -23.96
CA MET A 1 -36.34 -12.37 -24.32
C MET A 1 -35.86 -10.97 -23.99
N ASN A 2 -34.70 -10.90 -23.32
CA ASN A 2 -33.94 -9.73 -22.88
C ASN A 2 -34.49 -8.95 -21.67
N ASP A 3 -33.96 -9.27 -20.49
CA ASP A 3 -33.46 -8.21 -19.59
C ASP A 3 -32.13 -8.65 -18.96
N MET A 4 -31.20 -7.72 -18.98
CA MET A 4 -29.77 -7.90 -18.90
C MET A 4 -29.35 -7.96 -17.44
N SER A 5 -29.05 -9.17 -16.93
CA SER A 5 -28.34 -9.33 -15.67
C SER A 5 -26.99 -8.64 -15.78
N THR A 6 -26.89 -7.47 -15.18
CA THR A 6 -25.64 -6.76 -14.92
C THR A 6 -24.76 -7.68 -14.09
N THR A 7 -23.89 -8.43 -14.78
CA THR A 7 -22.65 -8.96 -14.23
C THR A 7 -21.96 -7.78 -13.57
N GLY A 8 -22.09 -7.70 -12.24
CA GLY A 8 -21.22 -6.90 -11.40
C GLY A 8 -19.83 -7.44 -11.64
N GLY A 9 -19.10 -6.81 -12.56
CA GLY A 9 -17.73 -7.14 -12.88
C GLY A 9 -16.97 -7.15 -11.57
N ALA A 10 -16.64 -8.36 -11.12
CA ALA A 10 -15.68 -8.55 -10.06
C ALA A 10 -14.46 -7.73 -10.47
N HIS A 11 -14.18 -6.70 -9.67
CA HIS A 11 -12.85 -6.11 -9.63
C HIS A 11 -11.96 -7.19 -9.00
N GLU A 12 -11.71 -8.25 -9.76
CA GLU A 12 -10.53 -9.09 -9.68
C GLU A 12 -9.37 -8.14 -9.96
N ARG A 13 -9.03 -7.32 -8.95
CA ARG A 13 -7.76 -6.63 -8.90
C ARG A 13 -6.76 -7.76 -8.95
N SER A 14 -6.20 -8.01 -10.13
CA SER A 14 -5.01 -8.81 -10.33
C SER A 14 -4.07 -8.41 -9.20
N GLY A 15 -3.95 -9.29 -8.21
CA GLY A 15 -3.20 -9.03 -7.01
C GLY A 15 -1.75 -8.97 -7.44
N ALA A 16 -1.30 -7.79 -7.85
CA ALA A 16 0.11 -7.46 -7.83
C ALA A 16 0.55 -7.88 -6.43
N LYS A 17 1.40 -8.91 -6.38
CA LYS A 17 2.03 -9.34 -5.14
C LYS A 17 3.02 -8.24 -4.78
N SER A 18 2.51 -7.06 -4.41
CA SER A 18 3.29 -6.01 -3.81
C SER A 18 3.80 -6.61 -2.51
N SER A 19 5.06 -7.01 -2.50
CA SER A 19 5.69 -7.50 -1.29
C SER A 19 5.49 -6.42 -0.22
N MET A 20 4.86 -6.82 0.88
CA MET A 20 4.59 -5.91 1.99
C MET A 20 5.90 -5.68 2.73
N SER A 21 6.23 -4.42 2.99
CA SER A 21 7.39 -4.06 3.79
C SER A 21 7.00 -3.95 5.26
N HIS A 22 7.88 -4.38 6.15
CA HIS A 22 7.74 -4.15 7.60
C HIS A 22 8.35 -2.81 7.99
N GLY A 23 7.82 -2.19 9.04
CA GLY A 23 8.37 -0.95 9.60
C GLY A 23 7.68 -0.54 10.90
N GLU A 24 8.33 0.37 11.63
CA GLU A 24 7.83 0.94 12.88
C GLU A 24 7.44 2.40 12.68
N VAL A 25 6.21 2.76 13.10
CA VAL A 25 5.76 4.15 13.08
C VAL A 25 6.45 4.92 14.21
N GLN A 26 7.22 5.94 13.86
CA GLN A 26 7.87 6.82 14.83
C GLN A 26 7.04 8.06 15.17
N LYS A 27 6.34 8.62 14.18
CA LYS A 27 5.56 9.84 14.37
C LYS A 27 4.35 9.84 13.45
N VAL A 28 3.22 10.31 14.02
CA VAL A 28 2.00 10.61 13.28
C VAL A 28 1.77 12.12 13.35
N ASP A 29 1.75 12.77 12.19
CA ASP A 29 1.36 14.17 12.06
C ASP A 29 0.03 14.23 11.28
N ALA A 30 -1.07 14.09 12.02
CA ALA A 30 -2.40 14.07 11.43
C ALA A 30 -2.80 15.43 10.83
N ALA A 31 -2.25 16.54 11.35
CA ALA A 31 -2.51 17.87 10.83
C ALA A 31 -1.85 18.08 9.47
N ALA A 32 -0.62 17.57 9.29
CA ALA A 32 0.10 17.62 8.02
C ALA A 32 -0.21 16.45 7.07
N GLY A 33 -0.92 15.42 7.54
CA GLY A 33 -1.19 14.20 6.77
C GLY A 33 0.06 13.37 6.51
N LYS A 34 1.01 13.32 7.46
CA LYS A 34 2.32 12.68 7.30
C LYS A 34 2.58 11.61 8.35
N LEU A 35 3.31 10.57 7.95
CA LEU A 35 3.78 9.50 8.83
C LEU A 35 5.30 9.38 8.73
N THR A 36 6.00 9.45 9.86
CA THR A 36 7.43 9.10 9.89
C THR A 36 7.56 7.64 10.28
N ILE A 37 8.17 6.82 9.43
CA ILE A 37 8.28 5.37 9.61
C ILE A 37 9.76 4.95 9.49
N ARG A 38 10.25 4.12 10.42
CA ARG A 38 11.47 3.32 10.22
C ARG A 38 11.06 2.09 9.44
N HIS A 39 11.28 2.08 8.14
CA HIS A 39 10.98 0.89 7.35
C HIS A 39 12.18 -0.04 7.32
N GLY A 40 11.90 -1.35 7.28
CA GLY A 40 12.85 -2.38 6.88
C GLY A 40 13.12 -2.32 5.38
N PRO A 41 13.77 -3.34 4.80
CA PRO A 41 14.10 -3.33 3.38
C PRO A 41 12.87 -3.16 2.48
N LEU A 42 12.95 -2.24 1.52
CA LEU A 42 11.96 -2.08 0.44
C LEU A 42 12.51 -2.75 -0.82
N GLU A 43 12.31 -4.06 -0.94
CA GLU A 43 12.89 -4.87 -2.03
C GLU A 43 12.47 -4.36 -3.42
N ASN A 44 11.20 -3.94 -3.56
CA ASN A 44 10.67 -3.40 -4.82
C ASN A 44 11.37 -2.12 -5.28
N LEU A 45 12.01 -1.39 -4.37
CA LEU A 45 12.70 -0.12 -4.63
C LEU A 45 14.22 -0.26 -4.48
N GLY A 46 14.74 -1.43 -4.10
CA GLY A 46 16.17 -1.63 -3.82
C GLY A 46 16.69 -0.78 -2.65
N MET A 47 15.83 -0.37 -1.71
CA MET A 47 16.23 0.47 -0.58
C MET A 47 16.41 -0.38 0.69
N GLY A 48 17.53 -0.18 1.39
CA GLY A 48 17.76 -0.79 2.70
C GLY A 48 16.90 -0.19 3.82
N PRO A 49 17.08 -0.64 5.07
CA PRO A 49 16.37 -0.08 6.23
C PRO A 49 16.73 1.40 6.46
N MET A 50 15.74 2.28 6.57
CA MET A 50 15.95 3.69 6.88
C MET A 50 14.68 4.37 7.43
N THR A 51 14.80 5.64 7.83
CA THR A 51 13.68 6.45 8.31
C THR A 51 13.23 7.40 7.21
N MET A 52 11.94 7.37 6.86
CA MET A 52 11.35 8.28 5.88
C MET A 52 10.01 8.84 6.34
N VAL A 53 9.63 9.95 5.74
CA VAL A 53 8.29 10.54 5.87
C VAL A 53 7.45 10.08 4.67
N PHE A 54 6.35 9.41 4.96
CA PHE A 54 5.31 8.97 4.04
C PHE A 54 4.11 9.92 4.10
#